data_AF-A0A5M6CFR2-F1
#
_entry.id   AF-A0A5M6CFR2-F1
#
_cell.length_a   1.000
_cell.length_b   1.000
_cell.length_c   1.000
_cell.angle_alpha   90.00
_cell.angle_beta   90.00
_cell.angle_gamma   90.00
#
_symmetry.space_group_name_H-M   'P 1'
#
loop_
_entity.id
_entity.type
_entity.pdbx_description
1 polymer ?
#
loop_
_entity_poly.entity_id
_entity_poly.type
_entity_poly.pdbx_seq_one_letter_code
_entity_poly.pdbx_strand_id
1 'polypeptide(L)'
;MKKFIYGAIMIFAVQTGFAQTQDAKTFVDNMGMKTNIDGVKEQILPMIDTSKVADFNKEFDALVNGFVTDFSKLIDESYNAADLKAVNKKFADTKELDVIEPKDKATFEQKAGALSNEVNMTMQGLVMKYASAEVLQQAQE
;
A
#
# COMPACT_ATOMS: atom_id res chain seq x y z
N MET A 1 -41.14 30.46 -3.73
CA MET A 1 -41.63 29.08 -3.82
C MET A 1 -40.91 28.37 -4.95
N LYS A 2 -40.28 27.21 -4.64
CA LYS A 2 -40.25 25.99 -5.47
C LYS A 2 -39.71 26.21 -6.91
N LYS A 3 -38.60 25.62 -7.36
CA LYS A 3 -38.18 24.23 -7.18
C LYS A 3 -36.70 24.12 -7.55
N PHE A 4 -35.92 23.55 -6.63
CA PHE A 4 -34.67 22.88 -6.95
C PHE A 4 -35.00 21.69 -7.84
N ILE A 5 -34.43 21.63 -9.04
CA ILE A 5 -34.31 20.37 -9.77
C ILE A 5 -32.85 19.96 -9.70
N TYR A 6 -32.56 19.25 -8.62
CA TYR A 6 -31.50 18.24 -8.54
C TYR A 6 -31.57 17.41 -9.83
N GLY A 7 -30.51 17.28 -10.61
CA GLY A 7 -29.28 16.63 -10.16
C GLY A 7 -29.54 15.12 -10.09
N ALA A 8 -29.79 14.49 -11.24
CA ALA A 8 -29.91 13.04 -11.36
C ALA A 8 -29.11 12.58 -12.59
N ILE A 9 -27.79 12.75 -12.52
CA ILE A 9 -26.89 11.91 -13.30
C ILE A 9 -26.97 10.55 -12.62
N MET A 10 -27.80 9.65 -13.16
CA MET A 10 -27.73 8.23 -12.85
C MET A 10 -26.40 7.71 -13.39
N ILE A 11 -25.34 7.87 -12.60
CA ILE A 11 -24.18 7.00 -12.70
C ILE A 11 -24.65 5.67 -12.15
N PHE A 12 -25.15 4.80 -13.03
CA PHE A 12 -25.12 3.37 -12.81
C PHE A 12 -23.64 2.94 -12.78
N ALA A 13 -22.93 3.31 -11.71
CA ALA A 13 -21.76 2.59 -11.29
C ALA A 13 -22.32 1.26 -10.84
N VAL A 14 -22.25 0.28 -11.73
CA VAL A 14 -22.36 -1.13 -11.37
C VAL A 14 -21.42 -1.30 -10.18
N GLN A 15 -21.97 -1.36 -8.97
CA GLN A 15 -21.25 -1.60 -7.72
C GLN A 15 -20.79 -3.07 -7.64
N THR A 16 -20.35 -3.66 -8.74
CA THR A 16 -19.50 -4.85 -8.74
C THR A 16 -18.05 -4.40 -8.68
N GLY A 17 -17.75 -3.47 -7.78
CA GLY A 17 -16.41 -3.37 -7.24
C GLY A 17 -16.27 -4.60 -6.35
N PHE A 18 -15.50 -5.59 -6.80
CA PHE A 18 -15.06 -6.69 -5.97
C PHE A 18 -14.61 -6.12 -4.62
N ALA A 19 -15.43 -6.32 -3.59
CA ALA A 19 -15.03 -5.97 -2.25
C ALA A 19 -13.85 -6.90 -1.95
N GLN A 20 -12.65 -6.32 -1.88
CA GLN A 20 -11.44 -7.03 -1.52
C GLN A 20 -11.71 -7.90 -0.29
N THR A 21 -11.35 -9.18 -0.35
CA THR A 21 -11.65 -10.07 0.77
C THR A 21 -10.87 -9.66 2.03
N GLN A 22 -11.51 -9.83 3.19
CA GLN A 22 -10.86 -9.62 4.49
C GLN A 22 -9.65 -10.55 4.66
N ASP A 23 -9.68 -11.74 4.06
CA ASP A 23 -8.59 -12.72 4.11
C ASP A 23 -7.34 -12.20 3.38
N ALA A 24 -7.48 -11.58 2.21
CA ALA A 24 -6.35 -10.99 1.50
C ALA A 24 -5.69 -9.85 2.31
N LYS A 25 -6.50 -8.96 2.90
CA LYS A 25 -6.01 -7.90 3.78
C LYS A 25 -5.28 -8.48 4.99
N THR A 26 -5.88 -9.48 5.64
CA THR A 26 -5.30 -10.13 6.82
C THR A 26 -3.98 -10.82 6.49
N PHE A 27 -3.88 -11.43 5.31
CA PHE A 27 -2.64 -12.06 4.87
C PHE A 27 -1.52 -11.04 4.66
N VAL A 28 -1.80 -9.90 4.02
CA VAL A 28 -0.82 -8.81 3.87
C VAL A 28 -0.44 -8.20 5.21
N ASP A 29 -1.39 -8.02 6.13
CA ASP A 29 -1.13 -7.56 7.49
C ASP A 29 -0.18 -8.54 8.22
N ASN A 30 -0.39 -9.85 8.07
CA ASN A 30 0.46 -10.91 8.65
C ASN A 30 1.87 -10.95 8.04
N MET A 31 2.08 -10.49 6.80
CA MET A 31 3.43 -10.33 6.23
C MET A 31 4.25 -9.23 6.93
N GLY A 32 3.61 -8.37 7.73
CA GLY A 32 4.30 -7.27 8.40
C GLY A 32 4.76 -6.16 7.43
N MET A 33 4.17 -6.08 6.25
CA MET A 33 4.58 -5.15 5.19
C MET A 33 4.56 -3.69 5.67
N LYS A 34 3.48 -3.29 6.37
CA LYS A 34 3.38 -1.94 6.95
C LYS A 34 4.50 -1.68 7.97
N THR A 35 4.73 -2.62 8.89
CA THR A 35 5.78 -2.50 9.91
C THR A 35 7.17 -2.34 9.29
N ASN A 36 7.47 -3.11 8.24
CA ASN A 36 8.75 -3.01 7.54
C ASN A 36 8.93 -1.63 6.90
N ILE A 37 7.89 -1.10 6.26
CA ILE A 37 7.94 0.24 5.64
C ILE A 37 7.98 1.35 6.71
N ASP A 38 7.27 1.19 7.82
CA ASP A 38 7.37 2.12 8.95
C ASP A 38 8.81 2.18 9.49
N GLY A 39 9.53 1.05 9.52
CA GLY A 39 10.96 1.04 9.85
C GLY A 39 11.84 1.80 8.85
N VAL A 40 11.46 1.81 7.56
CA VAL A 40 12.12 2.65 6.53
C VAL A 40 11.86 4.13 6.80
N LYS A 41 10.66 4.51 7.29
CA LYS A 41 10.37 5.90 7.69
C LYS A 41 11.38 6.42 8.71
N GLU A 42 11.69 5.61 9.72
CA GLU A 42 12.64 5.99 10.78
C GLU A 42 14.04 6.27 10.23
N GLN A 43 14.46 5.58 9.18
CA GLN A 43 15.75 5.81 8.51
C GLN A 43 15.74 7.08 7.65
N ILE A 44 14.58 7.47 7.12
CA ILE A 44 14.41 8.64 6.27
C ILE A 44 14.27 9.93 7.09
N LEU A 45 13.59 9.87 8.25
CA LEU A 45 13.26 11.05 9.06
C LEU A 45 14.44 12.00 9.35
N PRO A 46 15.69 11.53 9.62
CA PRO A 46 16.84 12.41 9.80
C PRO A 46 17.21 13.25 8.57
N MET A 47 16.79 12.82 7.38
CA MET A 47 17.03 13.53 6.11
C MET A 47 15.99 14.63 5.85
N ILE A 48 14.86 14.59 6.56
CA ILE A 48 13.72 15.47 6.36
C ILE A 48 13.91 16.77 7.13
N ASP A 49 13.57 17.90 6.49
CA ASP A 49 13.51 19.19 7.16
C ASP A 49 12.58 19.12 8.38
N THR A 50 13.11 19.43 9.56
CA THR A 50 12.38 19.37 10.83
C THR A 50 11.04 20.12 10.81
N SER A 51 10.97 21.23 10.06
CA SER A 51 9.75 22.04 9.92
C SER A 51 8.67 21.37 9.07
N LYS A 52 9.04 20.34 8.29
CA LYS A 52 8.14 19.62 7.37
C LYS A 52 7.86 18.18 7.77
N VAL A 53 8.40 17.70 8.90
CA VAL A 53 8.22 16.31 9.37
C VAL A 53 6.74 15.91 9.49
N ALA A 54 5.88 16.83 9.96
CA ALA A 54 4.46 16.53 10.10
C ALA A 54 3.78 16.26 8.75
N ASP A 55 4.07 17.07 7.74
CA ASP A 55 3.52 16.91 6.39
C ASP A 55 4.11 15.69 5.69
N PHE A 56 5.42 15.45 5.85
CA PHE A 56 6.08 14.23 5.38
C PHE A 56 5.43 12.99 5.97
N ASN A 57 5.21 12.92 7.29
CA ASN A 57 4.58 11.78 7.94
C ASN A 57 3.18 11.51 7.39
N LYS A 58 2.39 12.57 7.17
CA LYS A 58 1.05 12.45 6.61
C LYS A 58 1.06 11.87 5.20
N GLU A 59 1.91 12.39 4.32
CA GLU A 59 2.01 11.90 2.93
C GLU A 59 2.65 10.51 2.85
N PHE A 60 3.61 10.22 3.73
CA PHE A 60 4.20 8.88 3.87
C PHE A 60 3.13 7.86 4.28
N ASP A 61 2.36 8.15 5.34
CA ASP A 61 1.32 7.23 5.82
C ASP A 61 0.24 7.02 4.75
N ALA A 62 -0.08 8.05 3.96
CA ALA A 62 -0.98 7.92 2.82
C ALA A 62 -0.41 7.01 1.72
N LEU A 63 0.88 7.17 1.38
CA LEU A 63 1.59 6.29 0.43
C LEU A 63 1.57 4.83 0.89
N VAL A 64 1.93 4.58 2.16
CA VAL A 64 1.96 3.22 2.72
C VAL A 64 0.58 2.58 2.73
N ASN A 65 -0.44 3.33 3.17
CA ASN A 65 -1.81 2.82 3.18
C ASN A 65 -2.33 2.52 1.76
N GLY A 66 -1.98 3.36 0.78
CA GLY A 66 -2.28 3.12 -0.63
C GLY A 66 -1.63 1.83 -1.12
N PHE A 67 -0.32 1.69 -0.89
CA PHE A 67 0.43 0.50 -1.29
C PHE A 67 -0.12 -0.79 -0.66
N VAL A 68 -0.37 -0.80 0.64
CA VAL A 68 -0.92 -1.98 1.33
C VAL A 68 -2.30 -2.34 0.77
N THR A 69 -3.11 -1.34 0.43
CA THR A 69 -4.42 -1.55 -0.20
C THR A 69 -4.28 -2.19 -1.59
N ASP A 70 -3.45 -1.60 -2.46
CA ASP A 70 -3.25 -2.09 -3.82
C ASP A 70 -2.59 -3.47 -3.85
N PHE A 71 -1.64 -3.72 -2.97
CA PHE A 71 -1.01 -5.02 -2.83
C PHE A 71 -1.99 -6.06 -2.30
N SER A 72 -2.84 -5.72 -1.33
CA SER A 72 -3.87 -6.64 -0.85
C SER A 72 -4.91 -6.96 -1.92
N LYS A 73 -5.25 -6.00 -2.78
CA LYS A 73 -6.07 -6.25 -3.96
C LYS A 73 -5.38 -7.20 -4.93
N LEU A 74 -4.08 -7.01 -5.19
CA LEU A 74 -3.30 -7.94 -6.02
C LEU A 74 -3.31 -9.35 -5.43
N ILE A 75 -3.18 -9.50 -4.11
CA ILE A 75 -3.29 -10.80 -3.42
C ILE A 75 -4.67 -11.43 -3.65
N ASP A 76 -5.75 -10.66 -3.46
CA ASP A 76 -7.12 -11.16 -3.65
C ASP A 76 -7.36 -11.64 -5.08
N GLU A 77 -6.86 -10.90 -6.06
CA GLU A 77 -6.91 -11.27 -7.48
C GLU A 77 -6.06 -12.51 -7.80
N SER A 78 -4.91 -12.67 -7.14
CA SER A 78 -3.87 -13.64 -7.54
C SER A 78 -3.89 -14.95 -6.77
N TYR A 79 -4.53 -15.03 -5.60
CA TYR A 79 -4.55 -16.24 -4.77
C TYR A 79 -5.96 -16.83 -4.64
N ASN A 80 -6.05 -18.10 -4.22
CA ASN A 80 -7.34 -18.70 -3.90
C ASN A 80 -7.78 -18.27 -2.49
N ALA A 81 -9.05 -17.88 -2.34
CA ALA A 81 -9.59 -17.45 -1.05
C ALA A 81 -9.50 -18.56 0.04
N ALA A 82 -9.64 -19.83 -0.35
CA ALA A 82 -9.51 -20.95 0.57
C ALA A 82 -8.09 -21.06 1.15
N ASP A 83 -7.07 -20.85 0.32
CA ASP A 83 -5.67 -20.92 0.71
C ASP A 83 -5.32 -19.73 1.63
N LEU A 84 -5.77 -18.51 1.27
CA LEU A 84 -5.62 -17.31 2.10
C LEU A 84 -6.23 -17.49 3.50
N LYS A 85 -7.44 -18.04 3.57
CA LYS A 85 -8.11 -18.33 4.83
C LYS A 85 -7.35 -19.37 5.67
N ALA A 86 -6.82 -20.41 5.02
CA ALA A 86 -6.06 -21.46 5.68
C ALA A 86 -4.73 -20.93 6.25
N VAL A 87 -3.98 -20.15 5.48
CA VAL A 87 -2.70 -19.57 5.95
C VAL A 87 -2.92 -18.55 7.06
N ASN A 88 -3.96 -17.71 6.98
CA ASN A 88 -4.29 -16.77 8.05
C ASN A 88 -4.64 -17.49 9.35
N LYS A 89 -5.41 -18.58 9.27
CA LYS A 89 -5.72 -19.40 10.43
C LYS A 89 -4.44 -20.01 11.03
N LYS A 90 -3.58 -20.60 10.20
CA LYS A 90 -2.31 -21.18 10.65
C LYS A 90 -1.43 -20.12 11.32
N PHE A 91 -1.27 -18.94 10.71
CA PHE A 91 -0.52 -17.84 11.30
C PHE A 91 -1.12 -17.39 12.65
N ALA A 92 -2.45 -17.36 12.78
CA ALA A 92 -3.08 -17.02 14.06
C ALA A 92 -2.63 -17.98 15.18
N ASP A 93 -2.51 -19.27 14.86
CA ASP A 93 -2.14 -20.35 15.78
C ASP A 93 -0.63 -20.43 16.03
N THR A 94 0.21 -20.26 15.01
CA THR A 94 1.66 -20.52 15.08
C THR A 94 2.55 -19.28 15.04
N LYS A 95 2.03 -18.15 14.56
CA LYS A 95 2.79 -16.95 14.17
C LYS A 95 3.82 -17.18 13.08
N GLU A 96 3.70 -18.28 12.34
CA GLU A 96 4.52 -18.59 11.18
C GLU A 96 3.72 -18.37 9.90
N LEU A 97 4.28 -17.61 8.97
CA LEU A 97 3.65 -17.37 7.67
C LEU A 97 3.92 -18.57 6.76
N ASP A 98 2.86 -19.17 6.22
CA ASP A 98 3.00 -20.28 5.28
C ASP A 98 3.27 -19.76 3.86
N VAL A 99 4.01 -20.54 3.09
CA VAL A 99 4.22 -20.25 1.67
C VAL A 99 3.02 -20.75 0.88
N ILE A 100 2.34 -19.85 0.19
CA ILE A 100 1.29 -20.16 -0.78
C ILE A 100 1.70 -19.66 -2.16
N GLU A 101 1.24 -20.32 -3.22
CA GLU A 101 1.54 -19.93 -4.59
C GLU A 101 0.37 -19.16 -5.22
N PRO A 102 0.64 -18.12 -6.03
CA PRO A 102 -0.40 -17.46 -6.80
C PRO A 102 -0.92 -18.38 -7.93
N LYS A 103 -2.17 -18.17 -8.33
CA LYS A 103 -2.83 -18.83 -9.48
C LYS A 103 -2.02 -18.69 -10.78
N ASP A 104 -1.38 -17.53 -10.96
CA ASP A 104 -0.45 -17.24 -12.06
C ASP A 104 0.76 -16.47 -11.49
N LYS A 105 1.88 -17.18 -11.36
CA LYS A 105 3.11 -16.64 -10.81
C LYS A 105 3.72 -15.54 -11.66
N ALA A 106 3.76 -15.70 -12.98
CA ALA A 106 4.40 -14.73 -13.87
C ALA A 106 3.65 -13.39 -13.85
N THR A 107 2.31 -13.44 -13.93
CA THR A 107 1.48 -12.24 -13.86
C THR A 107 1.56 -11.58 -12.48
N PHE A 108 1.56 -12.37 -11.40
CA PHE A 108 1.70 -11.84 -10.04
C PHE A 108 3.04 -11.13 -9.86
N GLU A 109 4.16 -11.77 -10.22
CA GLU A 109 5.51 -11.20 -10.10
C GLU A 109 5.65 -9.91 -10.92
N GLN A 110 5.11 -9.86 -12.14
CA GLN A 110 5.11 -8.66 -12.96
C GLN A 110 4.35 -7.50 -12.28
N LYS A 111 3.12 -7.75 -11.80
CA LYS A 111 2.30 -6.71 -11.15
C LYS A 111 2.89 -6.27 -9.80
N ALA A 112 3.38 -7.21 -9.00
CA ALA A 112 4.04 -6.92 -7.73
C ALA A 112 5.32 -6.09 -7.94
N GLY A 113 6.10 -6.42 -8.97
CA GLY A 113 7.28 -5.64 -9.36
C GLY A 113 6.93 -4.22 -9.79
N ALA A 114 5.86 -4.06 -10.57
CA ALA A 114 5.38 -2.73 -10.97
C ALA A 114 4.94 -1.88 -9.78
N LEU A 115 4.13 -2.44 -8.86
CA LEU A 115 3.71 -1.76 -7.63
C LEU A 115 4.91 -1.37 -6.75
N SER A 116 5.87 -2.28 -6.58
CA SER A 116 7.08 -2.01 -5.81
C SER A 116 7.90 -0.86 -6.43
N ASN A 117 8.07 -0.85 -7.75
CA ASN A 117 8.80 0.21 -8.44
C ASN A 117 8.08 1.56 -8.32
N GLU A 118 6.76 1.59 -8.49
CA GLU A 118 5.96 2.81 -8.35
C GLU A 118 6.11 3.40 -6.94
N VAL A 119 5.93 2.58 -5.90
CA VAL A 119 6.08 3.03 -4.51
C VAL A 119 7.50 3.49 -4.21
N ASN A 120 8.52 2.79 -4.71
CA ASN A 120 9.91 3.22 -4.55
C ASN A 120 10.16 4.59 -5.19
N MET A 121 9.63 4.83 -6.39
CA MET A 121 9.74 6.12 -7.07
C MET A 121 8.99 7.22 -6.32
N THR A 122 7.77 6.96 -5.87
CA THR A 122 6.98 7.92 -5.09
C THR A 122 7.65 8.22 -3.75
N MET A 123 8.21 7.22 -3.09
CA MET A 123 8.96 7.39 -1.84
C MET A 123 10.18 8.29 -2.06
N GLN A 124 10.99 8.04 -3.09
CA GLN A 124 12.14 8.89 -3.41
C GLN A 124 11.71 10.33 -3.69
N GLY A 125 10.64 10.53 -4.47
CA GLY A 125 10.06 11.85 -4.71
C GLY A 125 9.60 12.55 -3.44
N LEU A 126 9.00 11.80 -2.51
CA LEU A 126 8.57 12.29 -1.22
C LEU A 126 9.78 12.73 -0.37
N VAL A 127 10.84 11.92 -0.31
CA VAL A 127 12.07 12.29 0.39
C VAL A 127 12.65 13.56 -0.20
N MET A 128 12.81 13.66 -1.52
CA MET A 128 13.36 14.88 -2.15
C MET A 128 12.51 16.12 -1.91
N LYS A 129 11.18 15.99 -1.94
CA LYS A 129 10.24 17.10 -1.68
C LYS A 129 10.41 17.67 -0.26
N TYR A 130 10.74 16.82 0.70
CA TYR A 130 10.79 17.15 2.12
C TYR A 130 12.20 17.19 2.71
N ALA A 131 13.22 16.85 1.92
CA ALA A 131 14.61 16.84 2.34
C ALA A 131 15.07 18.20 2.86
N SER A 132 15.99 18.15 3.81
CA SER A 132 16.72 19.31 4.29
C SER A 132 17.63 19.88 3.19
N ALA A 133 17.99 21.16 3.31
CA ALA A 133 18.87 21.82 2.34
C ALA A 133 20.24 21.14 2.27
N GLU A 134 20.75 20.65 3.41
CA GLU A 134 22.01 19.93 3.52
C GLU A 134 21.99 18.61 2.72
N VAL A 135 20.90 17.85 2.82
CA VAL A 135 20.72 16.60 2.06
C VAL A 135 20.63 16.87 0.55
N LEU A 136 19.92 17.94 0.16
CA LEU A 136 19.81 18.32 -1.25
C LEU A 136 21.15 18.80 -1.84
N GLN A 137 22.00 19.46 -1.03
CA GLN A 137 23.35 19.84 -1.46
C GLN A 137 24.25 18.64 -1.66
N GLN A 138 24.23 17.65 -0.74
CA GLN A 138 24.99 16.41 -0.88
C GLN A 138 24.56 15.57 -2.09
N ALA A 139 23.31 15.67 -2.52
CA ALA A 139 22.80 14.95 -3.69
C ALA A 139 23.21 15.57 -5.04
N GLN A 140 23.79 16.78 -5.04
CA GLN A 140 24.20 17.52 -6.23
C GLN A 140 25.72 17.49 -6.48
N GLU A 141 26.50 16.96 -5.53
CA GLU A 141 27.95 16.71 -5.62
C GLU A 141 28.23 15.30 -6.18
#